data_AF-A0A538SL05-F1
#
_entry.id   AF-A0A538SL05-F1
#
_cell.length_a   1.000
_cell.length_b   1.000
_cell.length_c   1.000
_cell.angle_alpha   90.00
_cell.angle_beta   90.00
_cell.angle_gamma   90.00
#
_symmetry.space_group_name_H-M   'P 1'
#
loop_
_entity.id
_entity.type
_entity.pdbx_description
1 polymer ?
#
loop_
_entity_poly.entity_id
_entity_poly.type
_entity_poly.pdbx_seq_one_letter_code
_entity_poly.pdbx_strand_id
1 'polypeptide(L)'
;MSSRPARQGVAWIALALALATPAVAQQKPEIPSSAPAPATGRIVGRVIERGKDPVAFANVIVLGGRQGTMTDDDGNFVLDR
;
A
#
# COMPACT_ATOMS: atom_id res chain seq x y z
N MET A 1 77.44 -12.87 -39.65
CA MET A 1 76.86 -14.15 -39.19
C MET A 1 76.40 -14.01 -37.75
N SER A 2 75.24 -14.60 -37.47
CA SER A 2 74.73 -14.96 -36.13
C SER A 2 74.52 -13.85 -35.10
N SER A 3 73.25 -13.55 -34.86
CA SER A 3 72.79 -13.26 -33.50
C SER A 3 71.43 -13.93 -33.29
N ARG A 4 71.49 -15.15 -32.76
CA ARG A 4 70.36 -15.91 -32.22
C ARG A 4 70.10 -15.47 -30.76
N PRO A 5 68.92 -15.80 -30.21
CA PRO A 5 68.19 -14.96 -29.26
C PRO A 5 68.62 -15.19 -27.81
N ALA A 6 68.58 -14.13 -27.01
CA ALA A 6 68.65 -14.22 -25.55
C ALA A 6 67.27 -13.98 -24.96
N ARG A 7 66.82 -14.99 -24.22
CA ARG A 7 65.57 -15.08 -23.48
C ARG A 7 65.57 -14.15 -22.26
N GLN A 8 64.34 -13.83 -21.85
CA GLN A 8 63.86 -13.53 -20.49
C GLN A 8 63.93 -12.09 -19.97
N GLY A 9 62.74 -11.60 -19.61
CA GLY A 9 62.54 -10.44 -18.76
C GLY A 9 61.05 -10.19 -18.49
N VAL A 10 60.50 -10.89 -17.50
CA VAL A 10 59.52 -10.40 -16.51
C VAL A 10 58.30 -9.63 -17.08
N ALA A 11 57.16 -10.30 -17.29
CA ALA A 11 56.02 -10.34 -16.37
C ALA A 11 55.30 -8.99 -16.14
N TRP A 12 53.96 -9.08 -16.21
CA TRP A 12 52.94 -8.12 -15.76
C TRP A 12 52.44 -7.09 -16.77
N ILE A 13 51.20 -7.30 -17.23
CA ILE A 13 50.04 -6.38 -17.26
C ILE A 13 48.86 -7.37 -17.48
N ALA A 14 48.21 -7.89 -16.42
CA ALA A 14 47.05 -7.27 -15.75
C ALA A 14 46.07 -6.74 -16.80
N LEU A 15 44.82 -7.17 -16.93
CA LEU A 15 43.81 -7.24 -15.90
C LEU A 15 42.51 -7.59 -16.65
N ALA A 16 41.86 -8.66 -16.19
CA ALA A 16 40.48 -9.06 -16.43
C ALA A 16 39.60 -8.14 -17.30
N LEU A 17 39.34 -8.56 -18.55
CA LEU A 17 38.22 -8.07 -19.36
C LEU A 17 36.92 -8.76 -18.86
N ALA A 18 36.50 -8.40 -17.64
CA ALA A 18 35.33 -8.96 -16.99
C ALA A 18 34.04 -8.26 -17.47
N LEU A 19 33.33 -8.94 -18.38
CA LEU A 19 31.87 -9.13 -18.36
C LEU A 19 31.03 -7.94 -17.86
N ALA A 20 30.79 -6.94 -18.71
CA ALA A 20 29.67 -6.01 -18.52
C ALA A 20 28.39 -6.62 -19.11
N THR A 21 27.61 -7.35 -18.31
CA THR A 21 26.23 -7.69 -18.67
C THR A 21 25.32 -6.51 -18.34
N PRO A 22 24.51 -6.00 -19.28
CA PRO A 22 23.51 -4.99 -18.94
C PRO A 22 22.45 -5.65 -18.06
N ALA A 23 22.33 -5.19 -16.82
CA ALA A 23 21.27 -5.55 -15.92
C ALA A 23 19.95 -4.95 -16.44
N VAL A 24 19.16 -5.76 -17.16
CA VAL A 24 17.78 -5.41 -17.47
C VAL A 24 16.98 -5.55 -16.18
N ALA A 25 16.67 -4.42 -15.53
CA ALA A 25 15.80 -4.40 -14.37
C ALA A 25 14.41 -4.95 -14.78
N GLN A 26 13.99 -6.05 -14.16
CA GLN A 26 12.66 -6.61 -14.36
C GLN A 26 11.64 -5.65 -13.74
N GLN A 27 10.96 -4.88 -14.58
CA GLN A 27 9.83 -4.06 -14.15
C GLN A 27 8.67 -4.99 -13.79
N LYS A 28 8.36 -5.11 -12.50
CA LYS A 28 7.22 -5.85 -11.98
C LYS A 28 5.94 -5.27 -12.61
N PRO A 29 5.10 -6.08 -13.27
CA PRO A 29 3.81 -5.61 -13.75
C PRO A 29 2.98 -5.07 -12.57
N GLU A 30 2.69 -3.78 -12.58
CA GLU A 30 1.67 -3.20 -11.71
C GLU A 30 0.32 -3.69 -12.23
N ILE A 31 -0.30 -4.59 -11.49
CA ILE A 31 -1.69 -4.96 -11.72
C ILE A 31 -2.51 -3.75 -11.25
N PRO A 32 -3.24 -3.05 -12.12
CA PRO A 32 -4.09 -1.97 -11.69
C PRO A 32 -5.13 -2.53 -10.71
N SER A 33 -5.04 -2.11 -9.44
CA SER A 33 -6.02 -2.47 -8.42
C SER A 33 -7.33 -1.77 -8.77
N SER A 34 -8.30 -2.52 -9.26
CA SER A 34 -9.67 -2.05 -9.52
C SER A 34 -10.53 -2.01 -8.24
N ALA A 35 -9.91 -2.04 -7.06
CA ALA A 35 -10.64 -1.96 -5.81
C ALA A 35 -11.34 -0.59 -5.73
N PRO A 36 -12.66 -0.55 -5.48
CA PRO A 36 -13.36 0.71 -5.26
C PRO A 36 -12.66 1.51 -4.17
N ALA A 37 -12.38 2.78 -4.43
CA ALA A 37 -11.84 3.68 -3.43
C ALA A 37 -12.79 3.73 -2.21
N PRO A 38 -12.27 3.82 -0.97
CA PRO A 38 -13.12 3.98 0.20
C PRO A 38 -13.94 5.25 0.04
N ALA A 39 -15.26 5.08 -0.05
CA ALA A 39 -16.19 6.20 -0.15
C ALA A 39 -16.33 6.82 1.23
N THR A 40 -15.96 8.09 1.35
CA THR A 40 -16.20 8.86 2.56
C THR A 40 -17.58 9.50 2.53
N GLY A 41 -18.21 9.61 3.69
CA GLY A 41 -19.57 10.15 3.80
C GLY A 41 -20.01 10.35 5.25
N ARG A 42 -21.20 10.90 5.43
CA ARG A 42 -21.78 11.16 6.75
C ARG A 42 -23.19 10.62 6.81
N ILE A 43 -23.47 9.79 7.80
CA ILE A 43 -24.80 9.26 8.08
C ILE A 43 -25.33 10.03 9.29
N VAL A 44 -26.46 10.71 9.11
CA VAL A 44 -27.14 11.48 10.16
C VAL A 44 -28.55 10.93 10.29
N GLY A 45 -29.02 10.72 11.52
CA GLY A 45 -30.36 10.20 11.75
C GLY A 45 -30.80 10.32 13.20
N ARG A 46 -32.01 9.81 13.46
CA ARG A 46 -32.64 9.77 14.78
C ARG A 46 -33.27 8.40 15.01
N VAL A 47 -33.06 7.83 16.20
CA VAL A 47 -33.64 6.56 16.61
C VAL A 47 -34.90 6.82 17.43
N ILE A 48 -36.02 6.27 16.98
CA ILE A 48 -37.33 6.40 17.64
C ILE A 48 -37.92 5.02 17.91
N GLU A 49 -38.50 4.83 19.09
CA GLU A 49 -39.32 3.65 19.36
C GLU A 49 -40.77 3.93 18.91
N ARG A 50 -41.42 2.94 18.30
CA ARG A 50 -42.77 3.12 17.74
C ARG A 50 -43.75 3.53 18.85
N GLY A 51 -44.34 4.72 18.70
CA GLY A 51 -45.35 5.26 19.60
C GLY A 51 -44.80 5.80 20.92
N LYS A 52 -43.49 6.05 21.01
CA LYS A 52 -42.81 6.53 22.22
C LYS A 52 -41.78 7.61 21.88
N ASP A 53 -41.04 7.95 22.93
CA ASP A 53 -39.94 8.89 22.91
C ASP A 53 -38.74 8.41 22.07
N PRO A 54 -37.85 9.35 21.69
CA PRO A 54 -36.57 9.02 21.09
C PRO A 54 -35.72 8.13 22.01
N VAL A 55 -34.90 7.27 21.40
CA VAL A 55 -34.08 6.33 22.15
C VAL A 55 -32.72 6.94 22.42
N ALA A 56 -32.50 7.39 23.66
CA ALA A 56 -31.21 7.89 24.12
C ALA A 56 -30.19 6.76 24.32
N PHE A 57 -28.92 7.07 24.12
CA PHE A 57 -27.78 6.17 24.37
C PHE A 57 -27.84 4.83 23.64
N ALA A 58 -28.54 4.78 22.50
CA ALA A 58 -28.64 3.60 21.66
C ALA A 58 -27.39 3.43 20.80
N ASN A 59 -26.88 2.20 20.72
CA ASN A 59 -25.78 1.88 19.82
C ASN A 59 -26.27 1.75 18.38
N VAL A 60 -25.67 2.52 17.48
CA VAL A 60 -25.92 2.50 16.04
C VAL A 60 -24.73 1.87 15.32
N ILE A 61 -24.97 0.71 14.69
CA ILE A 61 -23.96 -0.05 13.97
C ILE A 61 -24.45 -0.25 12.53
N VAL A 62 -23.62 0.10 11.54
CA VAL A 62 -23.92 -0.20 10.13
C VAL A 62 -23.12 -1.43 9.72
N LEU A 63 -23.83 -2.43 9.19
CA LEU A 63 -23.24 -3.67 8.71
C LEU A 63 -22.16 -3.40 7.65
N GLY A 64 -21.06 -4.15 7.71
CA GLY A 64 -19.88 -3.95 6.86
C GLY A 64 -19.01 -2.75 7.25
N GLY A 65 -19.46 -1.91 8.18
CA GLY A 65 -18.67 -0.84 8.77
C GLY A 65 -17.80 -1.31 9.94
N ARG A 66 -16.70 -0.61 10.17
CA ARG A 66 -15.80 -0.85 11.31
C ARG A 66 -16.06 0.06 12.52
N GLN A 67 -16.87 1.09 12.32
CA GLN A 67 -17.20 2.10 13.32
C GLN A 67 -18.71 2.18 13.50
N GLY A 68 -19.12 2.29 14.76
CA GLY A 68 -20.48 2.63 15.18
C GLY A 68 -20.49 3.94 15.94
N THR A 69 -21.66 4.39 16.32
CA THR A 69 -21.88 5.60 17.13
C THR A 69 -22.97 5.35 18.16
N MET A 70 -23.20 6.31 19.05
CA MET A 70 -24.26 6.27 20.06
C MET A 70 -25.18 7.46 19.89
N THR A 71 -26.48 7.29 20.14
CA THR A 71 -27.43 8.40 20.12
C THR A 71 -27.30 9.31 21.36
N ASP A 72 -27.60 10.59 21.19
CA ASP A 72 -27.74 11.57 22.28
C ASP A 72 -29.08 11.43 23.05
N ASP A 73 -29.33 12.32 24.02
CA ASP A 73 -30.57 12.34 24.83
C ASP A 73 -31.85 12.50 23.98
N ASP A 74 -31.73 13.11 22.79
CA ASP A 74 -32.83 13.34 21.85
C ASP A 74 -32.94 12.22 20.81
N GLY A 75 -32.12 11.17 20.92
CA GLY A 75 -32.06 10.03 20.01
C GLY A 75 -31.33 10.30 18.70
N ASN A 76 -30.64 11.44 18.55
CA ASN A 76 -29.93 11.78 17.32
C ASN A 76 -28.55 11.14 17.28
N PHE A 77 -28.05 10.83 16.08
CA PHE A 77 -26.69 10.34 15.89
C PHE A 77 -26.04 10.89 14.62
N VAL A 78 -24.71 10.90 14.65
CA VAL A 78 -23.84 11.17 13.51
C VAL A 78 -22.79 10.08 13.43
N LEU A 79 -22.58 9.55 12.23
CA LEU A 79 -21.54 8.57 11.93
C LEU A 79 -20.80 8.95 10.64
N ASP A 80 -19.51 9.21 10.77
CA ASP A 80 -18.63 9.45 9.63
C ASP A 80 -18.15 8.13 9.01
N ARG A 81 -17.92 8.15 7.70
CA ARG A 81 -17.51 7.01 6.87
C ARG A 81 -16.41 7.42 5.90
#